data_AF-A0A2D6MFR3-F1
#
_entry.id   AF-A0A2D6MFR3-F1
#
_cell.length_a   1.000
_cell.length_b   1.000
_cell.length_c   1.000
_cell.angle_alpha   90.00
_cell.angle_beta   90.00
_cell.angle_gamma   90.00
#
_symmetry.space_group_name_H-M   'P 1'
#
loop_
_entity.id
_entity.type
_entity.pdbx_description
1 polymer ?
#
loop_
_entity_poly.entity_id
_entity_poly.type
_entity_poly.pdbx_seq_one_letter_code
_entity_poly.pdbx_strand_id
1 'polypeptide(L)'
;MQTFRQHLNEIYGLKSVKDLVFSNLDGRVSLPISKMMFARLTSEKKRSRSIHVTDFEGFKDLLPLLGTRKQIATMNKTRFASVVKMGVSAGGGIAVVLEGYPVFESNYDLHSRVDTQGRRWIDIDQIADVSKDSNIEKTLLGKLHAVRTKIIVEIRKKFNFRVQFWEYLNISLPNRRKEKEEDDELRDAGLLDRTASRRQIQGYAIRRYMELVETMVWKPHVSEVIELLSGTNESGNETDWNEIDLVETEIVEVHVLKFDVRQWVIDAGGDPDDPDDDVLSFLDDDDIAYHNGTHDLYMKAGYNRRFKTIIVNNSDPSGIDDTAHKHIKDLFLKQVRYNNARR
;
A
#
# COMPACT_ATOMS: atom_id res chain seq x y z
N MET A 1 -20.40 -4.38 1.53
CA MET A 1 -19.87 -4.06 0.18
C MET A 1 -19.28 -2.66 0.25
N GLN A 2 -17.97 -2.54 0.09
CA GLN A 2 -17.27 -1.24 0.09
C GLN A 2 -17.53 -0.52 -1.25
N THR A 3 -17.70 0.80 -1.23
CA THR A 3 -18.19 1.59 -2.40
C THR A 3 -17.03 2.16 -3.22
N PHE A 4 -17.28 2.52 -4.50
CA PHE A 4 -16.34 3.08 -5.48
C PHE A 4 -15.34 4.15 -4.97
N ARG A 5 -15.71 4.95 -3.95
CA ARG A 5 -14.78 5.89 -3.29
C ARG A 5 -13.62 5.19 -2.58
N GLN A 6 -13.77 3.93 -2.21
CA GLN A 6 -12.72 3.13 -1.60
C GLN A 6 -11.66 2.62 -2.58
N HIS A 7 -11.89 2.69 -3.90
CA HIS A 7 -10.92 2.23 -4.90
C HIS A 7 -9.83 3.28 -5.22
N LEU A 8 -10.11 4.56 -5.05
CA LEU A 8 -9.09 5.63 -5.12
C LEU A 8 -8.12 5.62 -3.92
N ASN A 9 -8.37 4.76 -2.92
CA ASN A 9 -7.69 4.74 -1.62
C ASN A 9 -6.29 4.14 -1.62
N GLU A 10 -5.99 3.26 -2.58
CA GLU A 10 -4.72 2.52 -2.59
C GLU A 10 -3.58 3.36 -3.18
N ILE A 11 -3.90 4.37 -3.98
CA ILE A 11 -2.92 5.11 -4.79
C ILE A 11 -2.67 6.54 -4.29
N TYR A 12 -3.60 7.17 -3.56
CA TYR A 12 -3.41 8.53 -3.03
C TYR A 12 -3.95 8.75 -1.60
N GLY A 13 -3.02 8.84 -0.64
CA GLY A 13 -3.04 9.72 0.54
C GLY A 13 -4.35 10.02 1.24
N LEU A 14 -5.08 9.01 1.73
CA LEU A 14 -6.36 9.15 2.45
C LEU A 14 -6.30 10.06 3.68
N LYS A 15 -5.14 10.09 4.34
CA LYS A 15 -4.92 10.88 5.55
C LYS A 15 -3.65 11.68 5.38
N SER A 16 -3.70 12.95 5.74
CA SER A 16 -2.48 13.74 5.83
C SER A 16 -1.57 13.14 6.91
N VAL A 17 -0.27 13.42 6.82
CA VAL A 17 0.67 13.03 7.89
C VAL A 17 0.17 13.53 9.25
N LYS A 18 -0.49 14.69 9.30
CA LYS A 18 -1.06 15.24 10.53
C LYS A 18 -2.17 14.37 11.09
N ASP A 19 -3.08 13.89 10.23
CA ASP A 19 -4.21 13.08 10.66
C ASP A 19 -3.78 11.70 11.18
N LEU A 20 -2.68 11.15 10.66
CA LEU A 20 -2.09 9.90 11.14
C LEU A 20 -1.30 10.12 12.44
N VAL A 21 -0.48 11.16 12.50
CA VAL A 21 0.34 11.46 13.68
C VAL A 21 -0.54 11.86 14.86
N PHE A 22 -1.54 12.72 14.65
CA PHE A 22 -2.41 13.29 15.68
C PHE A 22 -3.74 12.55 15.84
N SER A 23 -3.84 11.31 15.37
CA SER A 23 -5.02 10.47 15.62
C SER A 23 -5.23 10.23 17.11
N ASN A 24 -6.49 10.11 17.55
CA ASN A 24 -6.78 9.61 18.90
C ASN A 24 -6.34 8.14 19.02
N LEU A 25 -5.86 7.74 20.19
CA LEU A 25 -5.46 6.36 20.52
C LEU A 25 -6.65 5.44 20.71
N ASP A 26 -7.85 5.96 20.95
CA ASP A 26 -9.09 5.17 20.98
C ASP A 26 -9.55 4.73 19.57
N GLY A 27 -8.88 5.20 18.53
CA GLY A 27 -9.10 4.78 17.14
C GLY A 27 -7.92 3.97 16.58
N ARG A 28 -7.95 3.67 15.28
CA ARG A 28 -6.83 2.98 14.61
C ARG A 28 -5.54 3.81 14.68
N VAL A 29 -4.53 3.24 15.31
CA VAL A 29 -3.21 3.86 15.52
C VAL A 29 -2.20 3.24 14.56
N SER A 30 -1.56 4.07 13.75
CA SER A 30 -0.62 3.61 12.73
C SER A 30 0.82 4.01 13.04
N LEU A 31 1.75 3.12 12.72
CA LEU A 31 3.18 3.36 12.78
C LEU A 31 3.75 3.58 11.36
N PRO A 32 4.59 4.61 11.16
CA PRO A 32 5.18 4.88 9.86
C PRO A 32 6.27 3.86 9.54
N ILE A 33 6.27 3.38 8.30
CA ILE A 33 7.36 2.62 7.70
C ILE A 33 7.97 3.47 6.60
N SER A 34 9.23 3.88 6.77
CA SER A 34 9.91 4.72 5.75
C SER A 34 11.26 4.14 5.41
N LYS A 35 11.66 4.23 4.13
CA LYS A 35 12.94 3.70 3.62
C LYS A 35 14.10 4.05 4.53
N MET A 36 14.28 5.34 4.83
CA MET A 36 15.41 5.81 5.63
C MET A 36 15.39 5.29 7.07
N MET A 37 14.21 5.22 7.69
CA MET A 37 14.05 4.69 9.05
C MET A 37 14.40 3.20 9.06
N PHE A 38 13.80 2.42 8.18
CA PHE A 38 14.01 0.98 8.14
C PHE A 38 15.42 0.59 7.70
N ALA A 39 16.04 1.32 6.77
CA ALA A 39 17.44 1.10 6.41
C ALA A 39 18.40 1.27 7.61
N ARG A 40 18.10 2.16 8.58
CA ARG A 40 18.88 2.29 9.82
C ARG A 40 18.59 1.20 10.84
N LEU A 41 17.39 0.62 10.80
CA LEU A 41 16.93 -0.39 11.76
C LEU A 41 17.35 -1.80 11.34
N THR A 42 17.29 -2.13 10.05
CA THR A 42 17.42 -3.50 9.53
C THR A 42 18.53 -3.66 8.49
N SER A 43 19.32 -2.60 8.25
CA SER A 43 20.24 -2.45 7.10
C SER A 43 19.51 -2.29 5.76
N GLU A 44 20.15 -1.64 4.80
CA GLU A 44 19.57 -1.47 3.47
C GLU A 44 19.49 -2.83 2.75
N LYS A 45 18.29 -3.17 2.28
CA LYS A 45 18.04 -4.41 1.55
C LYS A 45 18.43 -4.24 0.09
N LYS A 46 18.89 -5.34 -0.53
CA LYS A 46 19.09 -5.40 -1.99
C LYS A 46 17.75 -5.20 -2.69
N ARG A 47 17.79 -4.68 -3.93
CA ARG A 47 16.58 -4.57 -4.75
C ARG A 47 15.95 -5.94 -4.96
N SER A 48 14.63 -6.01 -4.86
CA SER A 48 13.83 -7.21 -5.02
C SER A 48 12.77 -7.01 -6.09
N ARG A 49 12.29 -8.12 -6.65
CA ARG A 49 11.15 -8.16 -7.56
C ARG A 49 9.89 -8.64 -6.87
N SER A 50 8.80 -7.96 -7.14
CA SER A 50 7.47 -8.30 -6.68
C SER A 50 6.44 -7.77 -7.66
N ILE A 51 5.19 -8.16 -7.47
CA ILE A 51 4.09 -7.96 -8.40
C ILE A 51 3.10 -7.00 -7.76
N HIS A 52 2.75 -5.94 -8.48
CA HIS A 52 1.60 -5.11 -8.18
C HIS A 52 0.45 -5.53 -9.10
N VAL A 53 -0.70 -5.86 -8.53
CA VAL A 53 -1.89 -6.23 -9.30
C VAL A 53 -2.85 -5.04 -9.33
N THR A 54 -3.33 -4.69 -10.53
CA THR A 54 -4.18 -3.52 -10.73
C THR A 54 -4.96 -3.62 -12.05
N ASP A 55 -5.84 -2.66 -12.31
CA ASP A 55 -6.51 -2.44 -13.59
C ASP A 55 -5.80 -1.39 -14.46
N PHE A 56 -6.43 -0.95 -15.55
CA PHE A 56 -5.85 0.06 -16.45
C PHE A 56 -5.64 1.43 -15.78
N GLU A 57 -6.58 1.90 -14.96
CA GLU A 57 -6.46 3.21 -14.31
C GLU A 57 -5.41 3.17 -13.21
N GLY A 58 -5.36 2.10 -12.41
CA GLY A 58 -4.30 1.95 -11.41
C GLY A 58 -2.92 1.72 -12.06
N PHE A 59 -2.82 1.10 -13.24
CA PHE A 59 -1.58 1.08 -14.01
C PHE A 59 -1.14 2.49 -14.41
N LYS A 60 -2.06 3.36 -14.84
CA LYS A 60 -1.74 4.77 -15.17
C LYS A 60 -1.28 5.53 -13.93
N ASP A 61 -1.94 5.33 -12.80
CA ASP A 61 -1.60 6.00 -11.55
C ASP A 61 -0.28 5.48 -10.95
N LEU A 62 0.15 4.26 -11.29
CA LEU A 62 1.45 3.70 -10.93
C LEU A 62 2.61 4.41 -11.66
N LEU A 63 2.43 4.81 -12.93
CA LEU A 63 3.49 5.42 -13.75
C LEU A 63 4.18 6.64 -13.11
N PRO A 64 3.46 7.64 -12.54
CA PRO A 64 4.10 8.78 -11.87
C PRO A 64 4.81 8.43 -10.55
N LEU A 65 4.63 7.20 -10.02
CA LEU A 65 5.29 6.75 -8.79
C LEU A 65 6.66 6.11 -9.04
N LEU A 66 6.90 5.62 -10.27
CA LEU A 66 8.14 4.94 -10.66
C LEU A 66 9.36 5.85 -10.44
N GLY A 67 10.43 5.29 -9.89
CA GLY A 67 11.68 6.00 -9.58
C GLY A 67 11.57 7.01 -8.42
N THR A 68 10.38 7.19 -7.83
CA THR A 68 10.18 8.11 -6.70
C THR A 68 10.40 7.42 -5.36
N ARG A 69 10.39 8.19 -4.27
CA ARG A 69 10.43 7.66 -2.89
C ARG A 69 9.07 7.20 -2.36
N LYS A 70 8.02 7.25 -3.18
CA LYS A 70 6.68 6.80 -2.80
C LYS A 70 6.67 5.27 -2.77
N GLN A 71 6.03 4.72 -1.75
CA GLN A 71 5.93 3.28 -1.49
C GLN A 71 4.75 2.68 -2.25
N ILE A 72 5.01 1.57 -2.95
CA ILE A 72 4.02 0.78 -3.67
C ILE A 72 3.92 -0.58 -2.96
N ALA A 73 2.71 -0.94 -2.53
CA ALA A 73 2.45 -2.26 -2.00
C ALA A 73 2.43 -3.26 -3.15
N THR A 74 3.12 -4.37 -2.93
CA THR A 74 3.31 -5.44 -3.89
C THR A 74 3.30 -6.77 -3.16
N MET A 75 3.27 -7.87 -3.92
CA MET A 75 3.32 -9.22 -3.39
C MET A 75 4.28 -10.08 -4.20
N ASN A 76 4.84 -11.12 -3.61
CA ASN A 76 5.60 -12.14 -4.35
C ASN A 76 5.12 -13.56 -4.02
N LYS A 77 4.03 -13.67 -3.26
CA LYS A 77 3.35 -14.91 -2.93
C LYS A 77 1.84 -14.67 -2.95
N THR A 78 1.11 -15.61 -3.54
CA THR A 78 -0.35 -15.69 -3.46
C THR A 78 -0.81 -17.14 -3.52
N ARG A 79 -1.92 -17.44 -2.84
CA ARG A 79 -2.62 -18.73 -2.87
C ARG A 79 -3.47 -18.88 -4.12
N PHE A 80 -4.00 -17.79 -4.67
CA PHE A 80 -5.00 -17.79 -5.74
C PHE A 80 -4.53 -16.99 -6.94
N ALA A 81 -4.35 -17.64 -8.09
CA ALA A 81 -4.01 -16.93 -9.33
C ALA A 81 -5.11 -15.93 -9.74
N SER A 82 -6.37 -16.22 -9.40
CA SER A 82 -7.53 -15.37 -9.64
C SER A 82 -7.39 -13.95 -9.08
N VAL A 83 -6.48 -13.74 -8.13
CA VAL A 83 -6.13 -12.40 -7.63
C VAL A 83 -5.73 -11.44 -8.77
N VAL A 84 -5.06 -11.92 -9.82
CA VAL A 84 -4.67 -11.07 -10.95
C VAL A 84 -5.87 -10.60 -11.75
N LYS A 85 -6.92 -11.44 -11.88
CA LYS A 85 -8.15 -11.08 -12.60
C LYS A 85 -9.07 -10.21 -11.77
N MET A 86 -9.32 -10.60 -10.53
CA MET A 86 -10.26 -9.92 -9.64
C MET A 86 -9.68 -8.63 -9.04
N GLY A 87 -8.36 -8.55 -8.94
CA GLY A 87 -7.68 -7.57 -8.12
C GLY A 87 -7.68 -7.96 -6.64
N VAL A 88 -6.94 -7.19 -5.84
CA VAL A 88 -7.06 -7.17 -4.38
C VAL A 88 -7.96 -6.00 -3.96
N SER A 89 -7.61 -4.79 -4.42
CA SER A 89 -8.27 -3.56 -4.01
C SER A 89 -8.36 -2.47 -5.10
N ALA A 90 -7.47 -2.46 -6.10
CA ALA A 90 -7.42 -1.47 -7.19
C ALA A 90 -7.84 -2.05 -8.56
N GLY A 91 -8.86 -2.92 -8.56
CA GLY A 91 -9.25 -3.67 -9.75
C GLY A 91 -8.19 -4.69 -10.20
N GLY A 92 -8.46 -5.41 -11.27
CA GLY A 92 -7.59 -6.46 -11.80
C GLY A 92 -7.48 -6.44 -13.32
N GLY A 93 -6.78 -7.43 -13.83
CA GLY A 93 -6.49 -7.60 -15.25
C GLY A 93 -5.03 -7.31 -15.62
N ILE A 94 -4.25 -6.64 -14.75
CA ILE A 94 -2.83 -6.35 -14.98
C ILE A 94 -2.00 -6.79 -13.78
N ALA A 95 -0.98 -7.62 -14.03
CA ALA A 95 0.10 -7.91 -13.09
C ALA A 95 1.38 -7.21 -13.55
N VAL A 96 1.83 -6.21 -12.78
CA VAL A 96 3.03 -5.42 -13.04
C VAL A 96 4.18 -5.94 -12.21
N VAL A 97 5.22 -6.49 -12.85
CA VAL A 97 6.44 -6.87 -12.16
C VAL A 97 7.27 -5.61 -11.94
N LEU A 98 7.48 -5.26 -10.66
CA LEU A 98 8.28 -4.13 -10.23
C LEU A 98 9.59 -4.61 -9.62
N GLU A 99 10.67 -3.87 -9.85
CA GLU A 99 11.94 -4.03 -9.13
C GLU A 99 12.23 -2.75 -8.34
N GLY A 100 12.51 -2.86 -7.04
CA GLY A 100 12.68 -1.71 -6.15
C GLY A 100 13.37 -2.10 -4.84
N TYR A 101 13.56 -1.13 -3.96
CA TYR A 101 14.10 -1.39 -2.62
C TYR A 101 12.96 -1.77 -1.66
N PRO A 102 12.99 -2.96 -1.03
CA PRO A 102 11.98 -3.31 -0.04
C PRO A 102 12.21 -2.52 1.26
N VAL A 103 11.17 -1.82 1.71
CA VAL A 103 11.13 -1.06 2.97
C VAL A 103 10.66 -1.97 4.10
N PHE A 104 9.56 -2.67 3.87
CA PHE A 104 8.96 -3.62 4.80
C PHE A 104 8.53 -4.88 4.03
N GLU A 105 8.69 -6.03 4.64
CA GLU A 105 8.26 -7.33 4.10
C GLU A 105 7.49 -8.06 5.20
N SER A 106 6.32 -8.58 4.84
CA SER A 106 5.51 -9.44 5.70
C SER A 106 5.08 -10.66 4.91
N ASN A 107 4.86 -11.78 5.61
CA ASN A 107 4.14 -12.93 5.06
C ASN A 107 2.63 -12.73 5.05
N TYR A 108 2.12 -11.65 5.65
CA TYR A 108 0.70 -11.33 5.73
C TYR A 108 0.37 -10.11 4.86
N ASP A 109 -0.91 -9.95 4.51
CA ASP A 109 -1.43 -8.66 4.05
C ASP A 109 -1.64 -7.76 5.27
N LEU A 110 -0.94 -6.62 5.30
CA LEU A 110 -0.97 -5.68 6.40
C LEU A 110 -1.93 -4.52 6.14
N HIS A 111 -2.59 -4.49 4.98
CA HIS A 111 -3.49 -3.41 4.58
C HIS A 111 -2.89 -2.02 4.85
N SER A 112 -1.57 -1.89 4.63
CA SER A 112 -0.87 -0.68 5.06
C SER A 112 -1.36 0.50 4.23
N ARG A 113 -1.35 1.69 4.85
CA ARG A 113 -1.94 2.90 4.25
C ARG A 113 -0.89 3.89 3.81
N VAL A 114 -1.07 4.43 2.61
CA VAL A 114 -0.20 5.48 2.08
C VAL A 114 -0.68 6.88 2.53
N ASP A 115 0.26 7.70 2.99
CA ASP A 115 -0.01 9.12 3.29
C ASP A 115 0.16 10.03 2.06
N THR A 116 -0.17 11.30 2.21
CA THR A 116 -0.03 12.32 1.14
C THR A 116 1.38 12.48 0.57
N GLN A 117 2.43 12.01 1.27
CA GLN A 117 3.82 12.04 0.81
C GLN A 117 4.26 10.72 0.18
N GLY A 118 3.38 9.72 0.12
CA GLY A 118 3.69 8.40 -0.41
C GLY A 118 4.40 7.47 0.58
N ARG A 119 4.38 7.77 1.88
CA ARG A 119 4.92 6.86 2.90
C ARG A 119 3.81 5.94 3.40
N ARG A 120 4.12 4.67 3.64
CA ARG A 120 3.16 3.72 4.18
C ARG A 120 3.19 3.66 5.71
N TRP A 121 2.06 3.23 6.26
CA TRP A 121 1.78 3.17 7.68
C TRP A 121 1.03 1.88 7.99
N ILE A 122 1.50 1.15 8.99
CA ILE A 122 0.90 -0.12 9.43
C ILE A 122 0.09 0.17 10.70
N ASP A 123 -1.15 -0.28 10.75
CA ASP A 123 -1.95 -0.17 11.97
C ASP A 123 -1.48 -1.20 13.02
N ILE A 124 -1.38 -0.80 14.28
CA ILE A 124 -0.85 -1.66 15.36
C ILE A 124 -1.77 -2.86 15.63
N ASP A 125 -3.08 -2.65 15.57
CA ASP A 125 -4.11 -3.70 15.69
C ASP A 125 -3.94 -4.75 14.59
N GLN A 126 -3.67 -4.32 13.35
CA GLN A 126 -3.41 -5.24 12.25
C GLN A 126 -2.20 -6.15 12.52
N ILE A 127 -1.11 -5.63 13.10
CA ILE A 127 0.06 -6.45 13.45
C ILE A 127 -0.35 -7.56 14.42
N ALA A 128 -1.09 -7.23 15.48
CA ALA A 128 -1.58 -8.21 16.44
C ALA A 128 -2.59 -9.18 15.83
N ASP A 129 -3.50 -8.70 14.98
CA ASP A 129 -4.53 -9.51 14.35
C ASP A 129 -3.94 -10.58 13.42
N VAL A 130 -2.92 -10.24 12.63
CA VAL A 130 -2.29 -11.19 11.70
C VAL A 130 -1.31 -12.12 12.40
N SER A 131 -0.56 -11.61 13.38
CA SER A 131 0.39 -12.43 14.16
C SER A 131 -0.24 -13.26 15.28
N LYS A 132 -1.50 -12.96 15.65
CA LYS A 132 -2.19 -13.52 16.82
C LYS A 132 -1.54 -13.24 18.17
N ASP A 133 -0.69 -12.21 18.23
CA ASP A 133 -0.05 -11.77 19.46
C ASP A 133 -0.72 -10.48 19.98
N SER A 134 -1.52 -10.58 21.04
CA SER A 134 -2.13 -9.40 21.68
C SER A 134 -1.18 -8.62 22.60
N ASN A 135 -0.03 -9.20 22.96
CA ASN A 135 0.97 -8.54 23.80
C ASN A 135 1.80 -7.54 22.98
N ILE A 136 2.07 -7.83 21.70
CA ILE A 136 2.78 -6.87 20.84
C ILE A 136 1.97 -5.58 20.68
N GLU A 137 0.65 -5.65 20.51
CA GLU A 137 -0.20 -4.45 20.44
C GLU A 137 -0.08 -3.60 21.72
N LYS A 138 -0.28 -4.21 22.89
CA LYS A 138 -0.17 -3.51 24.19
C LYS A 138 1.20 -2.86 24.36
N THR A 139 2.25 -3.56 23.93
CA THR A 139 3.63 -3.07 24.01
C THR A 139 3.83 -1.85 23.10
N LEU A 140 3.46 -1.95 21.82
CA LEU A 140 3.63 -0.87 20.84
C LEU A 140 2.78 0.36 21.20
N LEU A 141 1.52 0.16 21.62
CA LEU A 141 0.65 1.23 22.11
C LEU A 141 1.24 1.91 23.35
N GLY A 142 1.70 1.14 24.33
CA GLY A 142 2.34 1.67 25.55
C GLY A 142 3.58 2.52 25.24
N LYS A 143 4.43 2.08 24.30
CA LYS A 143 5.58 2.88 23.83
C LYS A 143 5.11 4.15 23.13
N LEU A 144 4.07 4.09 22.31
CA LEU A 144 3.55 5.26 21.61
C LEU A 144 2.93 6.29 22.56
N HIS A 145 2.24 5.85 23.62
CA HIS A 145 1.79 6.73 24.71
C HIS A 145 2.98 7.49 25.34
N ALA A 146 4.09 6.79 25.60
CA ALA A 146 5.30 7.41 26.14
C ALA A 146 5.92 8.43 25.16
N VAL A 147 5.93 8.13 23.86
CA VAL A 147 6.35 9.08 22.79
C VAL A 147 5.50 10.34 22.83
N ARG A 148 4.17 10.21 22.78
CA ARG A 148 3.24 11.36 22.78
C ARG A 148 3.38 12.21 24.04
N THR A 149 3.47 11.57 25.21
CA THR A 149 3.68 12.24 26.50
C THR A 149 4.98 13.05 26.51
N LYS A 150 6.08 12.46 26.03
CA LYS A 150 7.37 13.13 25.95
C LYS A 150 7.31 14.37 25.05
N ILE A 151 6.65 14.28 23.90
CA ILE A 151 6.51 15.40 22.97
C ILE A 151 5.67 16.53 23.57
N ILE A 152 4.56 16.22 24.27
CA ILE A 152 3.74 17.23 24.96
C ILE A 152 4.58 17.99 26.00
N VAL A 153 5.39 17.27 26.80
CA VAL A 153 6.30 17.89 27.77
C VAL A 153 7.35 18.78 27.09
N GLU A 154 7.94 18.31 25.97
CA GLU A 154 8.88 19.10 25.18
C GLU A 154 8.24 20.37 24.60
N ILE A 155 7.02 20.28 24.07
CA ILE A 155 6.27 21.42 23.51
C ILE A 155 6.00 22.46 24.60
N ARG A 156 5.52 22.04 25.77
CA ARG A 156 5.27 22.94 26.90
C ARG A 156 6.52 23.69 27.33
N LYS A 157 7.67 23.01 27.37
CA LYS A 157 8.94 23.63 27.77
C LYS A 157 9.51 24.56 26.70
N LYS A 158 9.33 24.22 25.42
CA LYS A 158 9.99 24.90 24.30
C LYS A 158 9.19 26.09 23.75
N PHE A 159 7.87 26.03 23.84
CA PHE A 159 6.98 27.01 23.21
C PHE A 159 6.01 27.68 24.20
N ASN A 160 6.13 27.35 25.50
CA ASN A 160 5.16 27.70 26.54
C ASN A 160 3.70 27.34 26.18
N PHE A 161 3.51 26.34 25.33
CA PHE A 161 2.20 25.96 24.80
C PHE A 161 1.67 24.72 25.54
N ARG A 162 0.50 24.84 26.16
CA ARG A 162 -0.13 23.73 26.89
C ARG A 162 -1.18 23.06 25.99
N VAL A 163 -1.09 21.75 25.89
CA VAL A 163 -2.06 20.93 25.16
C VAL A 163 -2.60 19.88 26.12
N GLN A 164 -3.92 19.80 26.22
CA GLN A 164 -4.59 18.86 27.13
C GLN A 164 -4.58 17.43 26.56
N PHE A 165 -4.85 17.30 25.26
CA PHE A 165 -4.90 16.01 24.56
C PHE A 165 -4.07 16.04 23.28
N TRP A 166 -3.49 14.90 22.91
CA TRP A 166 -2.54 14.82 21.81
C TRP A 166 -3.15 15.26 20.46
N GLU A 167 -4.37 14.83 20.19
CA GLU A 167 -5.14 15.12 18.99
C GLU A 167 -5.44 16.61 18.82
N TYR A 168 -5.37 17.42 19.89
CA TYR A 168 -5.52 18.88 19.80
C TYR A 168 -4.31 19.55 19.15
N LEU A 169 -3.21 18.82 18.94
CA LEU A 169 -2.13 19.26 18.06
C LEU A 169 -2.53 19.23 16.58
N ASN A 170 -3.64 18.59 16.18
CA ASN A 170 -4.20 18.71 14.83
C ASN A 170 -4.95 20.05 14.62
N ILE A 171 -4.29 21.14 14.98
CA ILE A 171 -4.76 22.52 14.83
C ILE A 171 -4.99 22.83 13.34
N SER A 172 -6.18 23.36 13.03
CA SER A 172 -6.45 23.94 11.70
C SER A 172 -5.59 25.18 11.49
N LEU A 173 -4.87 25.23 10.37
CA LEU A 173 -4.03 26.36 10.02
C LEU A 173 -4.73 27.18 8.92
N PRO A 174 -5.31 28.35 9.23
CA PRO A 174 -5.94 29.20 8.23
C PRO A 174 -4.89 29.86 7.32
N ASN A 175 -5.31 30.83 6.52
CA ASN A 175 -4.36 31.64 5.74
C ASN A 175 -3.34 32.34 6.66
N ARG A 176 -2.19 32.72 6.10
CA ARG A 176 -1.06 33.27 6.86
C ARG A 176 -1.39 34.50 7.70
N ARG A 177 -2.31 35.35 7.24
CA ARG A 177 -2.69 36.57 7.96
C ARG A 177 -3.46 36.21 9.23
N LYS A 178 -4.52 35.40 9.07
CA LYS A 178 -5.35 34.94 10.19
C LYS A 178 -4.56 34.05 11.16
N GLU A 179 -3.65 33.21 10.65
CA GLU A 179 -2.75 32.42 11.48
C GLU A 179 -1.92 33.30 12.42
N LYS A 180 -1.39 34.41 11.88
CA LYS A 180 -0.59 35.37 12.64
C LYS A 180 -1.44 36.11 13.69
N GLU A 181 -2.63 36.61 13.31
CA GLU A 181 -3.56 37.29 14.21
C GLU A 181 -3.88 36.41 15.44
N GLU A 182 -4.29 35.15 15.20
CA GLU A 182 -4.59 34.20 16.27
C GLU A 182 -3.35 33.79 17.09
N ASP A 183 -2.16 33.70 16.48
CA ASP A 183 -0.91 33.45 17.22
C ASP A 183 -0.52 34.64 18.10
N ASP A 184 -0.75 35.88 17.64
CA ASP A 184 -0.49 37.10 18.42
C ASP A 184 -1.42 37.17 19.64
N GLU A 185 -2.70 36.83 19.50
CA GLU A 185 -3.65 36.74 20.62
C GLU A 185 -3.18 35.75 21.71
N LEU A 186 -2.65 34.59 21.30
CA LEU A 186 -2.11 33.59 22.24
C LEU A 186 -0.85 34.09 22.96
N ARG A 187 0.00 34.87 22.28
CA ARG A 187 1.19 35.48 22.87
C ARG A 187 0.81 36.55 23.89
N ASP A 188 -0.16 37.39 23.55
CA ASP A 188 -0.66 38.44 24.44
C ASP A 188 -1.32 37.86 25.70
N ALA A 189 -1.99 36.72 25.56
CA ALA A 189 -2.54 35.95 26.68
C ALA A 189 -1.47 35.18 27.50
N GLY A 190 -0.20 35.18 27.10
CA GLY A 190 0.88 34.45 27.77
C GLY A 190 0.81 32.93 27.60
N LEU A 191 0.08 32.44 26.58
CA LEU A 191 -0.15 31.02 26.28
C LEU A 191 0.74 30.49 25.15
N LEU A 192 1.60 31.35 24.58
CA LEU A 192 2.52 31.02 23.50
C LEU A 192 3.78 31.90 23.61
N ASP A 193 4.96 31.32 23.39
CA ASP A 193 6.21 32.08 23.35
C ASP A 193 6.23 33.10 22.18
N ARG A 194 6.91 34.24 22.40
CA ARG A 194 6.94 35.37 21.45
C ARG A 194 7.42 35.02 20.04
N THR A 195 8.25 33.99 19.89
CA THR A 195 8.82 33.55 18.60
C THR A 195 8.16 32.30 18.04
N ALA A 196 7.21 31.70 18.79
CA ALA A 196 6.56 30.45 18.45
C ALA A 196 5.25 30.69 17.70
N SER A 197 4.94 29.82 16.75
CA SER A 197 3.65 29.78 16.01
C SER A 197 3.04 28.40 16.12
N ARG A 198 1.71 28.29 15.97
CA ARG A 198 1.02 26.99 15.98
C ARG A 198 1.54 26.06 14.88
N ARG A 199 1.92 26.60 13.71
CA ARG A 199 2.56 25.83 12.63
C ARG A 199 3.92 25.28 13.01
N GLN A 200 4.75 26.06 13.71
CA GLN A 200 6.04 25.57 14.23
C GLN A 200 5.84 24.48 15.28
N ILE A 201 4.83 24.60 16.15
CA ILE A 201 4.49 23.57 17.15
C ILE A 201 4.07 22.27 16.45
N GLN A 202 3.17 22.33 15.47
CA GLN A 202 2.76 21.16 14.69
C GLN A 202 3.95 20.50 13.97
N GLY A 203 4.76 21.30 13.28
CA GLY A 203 5.94 20.79 12.57
C GLY A 203 6.96 20.15 13.52
N TYR A 204 7.16 20.76 14.70
CA TYR A 204 8.01 20.20 15.74
C TYR A 204 7.47 18.85 16.24
N ALA A 205 6.18 18.77 16.55
CA ALA A 205 5.54 17.56 17.05
C ALA A 205 5.64 16.39 16.05
N ILE A 206 5.36 16.62 14.76
CA ILE A 206 5.45 15.60 13.71
C ILE A 206 6.89 15.10 13.54
N ARG A 207 7.86 16.01 13.50
CA ARG A 207 9.27 15.64 13.40
C ARG A 207 9.71 14.79 14.59
N ARG A 208 9.39 15.23 15.82
CA ARG A 208 9.71 14.48 17.04
C ARG A 208 8.98 13.15 17.12
N TYR A 209 7.74 13.08 16.64
CA TYR A 209 7.00 11.82 16.54
C TYR A 209 7.77 10.80 15.70
N MET A 210 8.20 11.18 14.49
CA MET A 210 8.97 10.28 13.62
C MET A 210 10.28 9.80 14.28
N GLU A 211 11.03 10.72 14.89
CA GLU A 211 12.31 10.41 15.57
C GLU A 211 12.11 9.51 16.80
N LEU A 212 11.10 9.79 17.61
CA LEU A 212 10.83 9.04 18.85
C LEU A 212 10.14 7.71 18.58
N VAL A 213 9.30 7.61 17.54
CA VAL A 213 8.76 6.31 17.10
C VAL A 213 9.89 5.41 16.63
N GLU A 214 10.82 5.92 15.80
CA GLU A 214 11.99 5.15 15.40
C GLU A 214 12.79 4.64 16.61
N THR A 215 13.08 5.51 17.58
CA THR A 215 14.01 5.20 18.67
C THR A 215 13.37 4.47 19.87
N MET A 216 12.09 4.71 20.15
CA MET A 216 11.39 4.17 21.34
C MET A 216 10.38 3.08 21.00
N VAL A 217 9.91 3.00 19.76
CA VAL A 217 8.92 1.99 19.32
C VAL A 217 9.60 0.98 18.40
N TRP A 218 10.12 1.41 17.26
CA TRP A 218 10.69 0.49 16.28
C TRP A 218 12.01 -0.12 16.74
N LYS A 219 13.01 0.69 17.09
CA LYS A 219 14.36 0.18 17.41
C LYS A 219 14.39 -0.93 18.46
N PRO A 220 13.61 -0.88 19.55
CA PRO A 220 13.60 -1.97 20.54
C PRO A 220 12.79 -3.20 20.11
N HIS A 221 11.86 -3.08 19.17
CA HIS A 221 10.84 -4.11 18.88
C HIS A 221 10.81 -4.58 17.41
N VAL A 222 11.60 -3.99 16.52
CA VAL A 222 11.54 -4.27 15.07
C VAL A 222 11.87 -5.73 14.76
N SER A 223 12.84 -6.33 15.46
CA SER A 223 13.20 -7.74 15.24
C SER A 223 12.05 -8.68 15.62
N GLU A 224 11.42 -8.44 16.77
CA GLU A 224 10.25 -9.18 17.26
C GLU A 224 9.07 -9.02 16.28
N VAL A 225 8.78 -7.79 15.84
CA VAL A 225 7.72 -7.54 14.86
C VAL A 225 8.01 -8.24 13.52
N ILE A 226 9.25 -8.19 13.05
CA ILE A 226 9.64 -8.89 11.81
C ILE A 226 9.47 -10.40 11.98
N GLU A 227 9.88 -10.97 13.11
CA GLU A 227 9.74 -12.40 13.38
C GLU A 227 8.26 -12.83 13.38
N LEU A 228 7.41 -12.09 14.11
CA LEU A 228 5.96 -12.32 14.13
C LEU A 228 5.35 -12.26 12.73
N LEU A 229 5.77 -11.28 11.93
CA LEU A 229 5.27 -11.06 10.57
C LEU A 229 5.93 -11.93 9.50
N SER A 230 6.98 -12.67 9.86
CA SER A 230 7.66 -13.66 9.02
C SER A 230 7.21 -15.09 9.32
N GLY A 231 6.35 -15.29 10.33
CA GLY A 231 5.81 -16.60 10.69
C GLY A 231 4.83 -17.16 9.65
N THR A 232 4.36 -18.37 9.92
CA THR A 232 3.16 -18.97 9.34
C THR A 232 2.06 -18.94 10.40
N ASN A 233 0.81 -18.69 10.03
CA ASN A 233 -0.32 -18.67 10.96
C ASN A 233 -0.35 -19.99 11.76
N GLU A 234 -0.75 -19.97 13.04
CA GLU A 234 -0.79 -21.15 13.94
C GLU A 234 -1.56 -22.36 13.35
N SER A 235 -2.44 -22.13 12.37
CA SER A 235 -3.19 -23.16 11.64
C SER A 235 -2.38 -23.89 10.55
N GLY A 236 -1.12 -23.51 10.31
CA GLY A 236 -0.34 -23.95 9.14
C GLY A 236 -0.86 -23.42 7.80
N ASN A 237 -1.89 -22.58 7.82
CA ASN A 237 -2.47 -21.97 6.62
C ASN A 237 -1.64 -20.75 6.23
N GLU A 238 -1.08 -20.76 5.03
CA GLU A 238 -0.54 -19.56 4.40
C GLU A 238 -1.66 -18.52 4.23
N THR A 239 -1.34 -17.24 4.45
CA THR A 239 -2.18 -16.13 4.01
C THR A 239 -2.43 -16.20 2.51
N ASP A 240 -3.55 -15.62 2.05
CA ASP A 240 -3.91 -15.64 0.64
C ASP A 240 -2.92 -14.87 -0.23
N TRP A 241 -2.26 -13.86 0.32
CA TRP A 241 -1.09 -13.19 -0.26
C TRP A 241 -0.31 -12.47 0.83
N ASN A 242 0.92 -12.08 0.48
CA ASN A 242 1.84 -11.36 1.35
C ASN A 242 1.96 -9.88 0.94
N GLU A 243 2.54 -9.04 1.80
CA GLU A 243 2.79 -7.63 1.50
C GLU A 243 4.29 -7.29 1.52
N ILE A 244 4.74 -6.62 0.46
CA ILE A 244 6.09 -6.09 0.28
C ILE A 244 5.96 -4.65 -0.19
N ASP A 245 6.51 -3.72 0.58
CA ASP A 245 6.50 -2.31 0.24
C ASP A 245 7.78 -1.92 -0.48
N LEU A 246 7.66 -1.61 -1.77
CA LEU A 246 8.79 -1.19 -2.58
C LEU A 246 8.85 0.34 -2.75
N VAL A 247 10.06 0.88 -2.81
CA VAL A 247 10.34 2.26 -3.23
C VAL A 247 11.36 2.30 -4.34
N GLU A 248 11.42 3.43 -5.05
CA GLU A 248 12.35 3.66 -6.17
C GLU A 248 12.23 2.52 -7.19
N THR A 249 10.98 2.27 -7.58
CA THR A 249 10.60 1.13 -8.42
C THR A 249 10.79 1.40 -9.89
N GLU A 250 11.03 0.34 -10.66
CA GLU A 250 10.93 0.34 -12.11
C GLU A 250 10.08 -0.83 -12.59
N ILE A 251 9.44 -0.69 -13.75
CA ILE A 251 8.68 -1.78 -14.38
C ILE A 251 9.66 -2.69 -15.11
N VAL A 252 9.63 -3.98 -14.77
CA VAL A 252 10.42 -5.02 -15.43
C VAL A 252 9.65 -5.63 -16.60
N GLU A 253 8.41 -6.04 -16.34
CA GLU A 253 7.49 -6.60 -17.34
C GLU A 253 6.04 -6.44 -16.86
N VAL A 254 5.11 -6.44 -17.81
CA VAL A 254 3.67 -6.27 -17.56
C VAL A 254 2.93 -7.45 -18.16
N HIS A 255 2.12 -8.11 -17.35
CA HIS A 255 1.27 -9.21 -17.77
C HIS A 255 -0.18 -8.71 -17.81
N VAL A 256 -0.82 -8.77 -18.98
CA VAL A 256 -2.17 -8.26 -19.19
C VAL A 256 -3.07 -9.42 -19.54
N LEU A 257 -4.09 -9.65 -18.72
CA LEU A 257 -5.11 -10.66 -18.99
C LEU A 257 -6.00 -10.21 -20.14
N LYS A 258 -6.31 -11.16 -21.04
CA LYS A 258 -7.21 -10.97 -22.17
C LYS A 258 -8.18 -12.13 -22.21
N PHE A 259 -9.47 -11.83 -22.31
CA PHE A 259 -10.49 -12.83 -22.60
C PHE A 259 -10.33 -13.36 -24.03
N ASP A 260 -10.10 -14.67 -24.13
CA ASP A 260 -9.90 -15.38 -25.40
C ASP A 260 -11.22 -16.00 -25.85
N VAL A 261 -12.03 -15.18 -26.53
CA VAL A 261 -13.35 -15.57 -27.05
C VAL A 261 -13.26 -16.80 -27.94
N ARG A 262 -12.24 -16.89 -28.80
CA ARG A 262 -12.09 -18.03 -29.72
C ARG A 262 -11.89 -19.32 -28.95
N GLN A 263 -11.01 -19.31 -27.95
CA GLN A 263 -10.80 -20.49 -27.12
C GLN A 263 -12.05 -20.82 -26.28
N TRP A 264 -12.77 -19.81 -25.78
CA TRP A 264 -14.03 -20.02 -25.07
C TRP A 264 -15.10 -20.72 -25.92
N VAL A 265 -15.26 -20.32 -27.18
CA VAL A 265 -16.19 -20.99 -28.13
C VAL A 265 -15.78 -22.44 -28.35
N ILE A 266 -14.49 -22.70 -28.58
CA ILE A 266 -13.95 -24.06 -28.75
C ILE A 266 -14.21 -24.90 -27.50
N ASP A 267 -13.97 -24.35 -26.31
CA ASP A 267 -14.15 -25.04 -25.02
C ASP A 267 -15.64 -25.36 -24.75
N ALA A 268 -16.55 -24.53 -25.27
CA ALA A 268 -18.00 -24.76 -25.24
C ALA A 268 -18.50 -25.72 -26.35
N GLY A 269 -17.62 -26.18 -27.24
CA GLY A 269 -17.92 -27.13 -28.31
C GLY A 269 -18.46 -26.50 -29.60
N GLY A 270 -18.35 -25.17 -29.76
CA GLY A 270 -18.72 -24.45 -30.98
C GLY A 270 -17.55 -24.29 -31.96
N ASP A 271 -17.84 -23.73 -33.13
CA ASP A 271 -16.88 -23.34 -34.15
C ASP A 271 -16.65 -21.81 -34.14
N PRO A 272 -15.49 -21.31 -33.69
CA PRO A 272 -15.21 -19.87 -33.66
C PRO A 272 -15.03 -19.22 -35.04
N ASP A 273 -15.01 -20.02 -36.12
CA ASP A 273 -14.93 -19.54 -37.51
C ASP A 273 -16.30 -19.54 -38.21
N ASP A 274 -17.34 -20.11 -37.59
CA ASP A 274 -18.72 -20.05 -38.07
C ASP A 274 -19.45 -18.85 -37.44
N PRO A 275 -19.75 -17.77 -38.19
CA PRO A 275 -20.44 -16.60 -37.65
C PRO A 275 -21.88 -16.88 -37.20
N ASP A 276 -22.47 -18.01 -37.62
CA ASP A 276 -23.81 -18.44 -37.26
C ASP A 276 -23.82 -19.46 -36.10
N ASP A 277 -22.66 -19.73 -35.47
CA ASP A 277 -22.58 -20.67 -34.34
C ASP A 277 -23.40 -20.19 -33.14
N ASP A 278 -24.26 -21.07 -32.62
CA ASP A 278 -25.16 -20.78 -31.50
C ASP A 278 -24.40 -20.33 -30.24
N VAL A 279 -23.15 -20.75 -30.05
CA VAL A 279 -22.32 -20.36 -28.90
C VAL A 279 -21.94 -18.87 -28.96
N LEU A 280 -21.67 -18.33 -30.16
CA LEU A 280 -21.38 -16.91 -30.35
C LEU A 280 -22.61 -16.04 -30.04
N SER A 281 -23.82 -16.57 -30.15
CA SER A 281 -25.05 -15.83 -29.83
C SER A 281 -25.19 -15.45 -28.35
N PHE A 282 -24.42 -16.09 -27.45
CA PHE A 282 -24.42 -15.81 -26.01
C PHE A 282 -23.47 -14.67 -25.58
N LEU A 283 -22.72 -14.09 -26.52
CA LEU A 283 -21.70 -13.08 -26.24
C LEU A 283 -21.81 -11.98 -27.29
N ASP A 284 -22.18 -10.77 -26.87
CA ASP A 284 -22.20 -9.61 -27.76
C ASP A 284 -20.90 -8.78 -27.69
N ASP A 285 -20.80 -7.76 -28.55
CA ASP A 285 -19.63 -6.87 -28.58
C ASP A 285 -19.44 -6.12 -27.26
N ASP A 286 -20.53 -5.82 -26.53
CA ASP A 286 -20.48 -5.12 -25.25
C ASP A 286 -19.93 -6.04 -24.15
N ASP A 287 -20.28 -7.34 -24.15
CA ASP A 287 -19.72 -8.36 -23.27
C ASP A 287 -18.22 -8.57 -23.51
N ILE A 288 -17.80 -8.62 -24.77
CA ILE A 288 -16.37 -8.73 -25.13
C ILE A 288 -15.63 -7.48 -24.66
N ALA A 289 -16.18 -6.28 -24.90
CA ALA A 289 -15.60 -5.03 -24.45
C ALA A 289 -15.54 -4.93 -22.91
N TYR A 290 -16.53 -5.48 -22.21
CA TYR A 290 -16.54 -5.57 -20.76
C TYR A 290 -15.37 -6.42 -20.25
N HIS A 291 -15.17 -7.61 -20.82
CA HIS A 291 -14.11 -8.52 -20.38
C HIS A 291 -12.70 -8.08 -20.82
N ASN A 292 -12.57 -7.42 -21.98
CA ASN A 292 -11.29 -6.99 -22.53
C ASN A 292 -10.97 -5.50 -22.31
N GLY A 293 -11.82 -4.73 -21.62
CA GLY A 293 -11.65 -3.28 -21.48
C GLY A 293 -10.27 -2.86 -20.96
N THR A 294 -9.77 -3.52 -19.90
CA THR A 294 -8.41 -3.27 -19.37
C THR A 294 -7.32 -3.56 -20.41
N HIS A 295 -7.43 -4.68 -21.12
CA HIS A 295 -6.51 -5.06 -22.19
C HIS A 295 -6.53 -4.04 -23.33
N ASP A 296 -7.72 -3.72 -23.84
CA ASP A 296 -7.89 -2.88 -25.03
C ASP A 296 -7.43 -1.45 -24.77
N LEU A 297 -7.74 -0.91 -23.59
CA LEU A 297 -7.25 0.40 -23.17
C LEU A 297 -5.72 0.41 -23.03
N TYR A 298 -5.13 -0.64 -22.46
CA TYR A 298 -3.68 -0.78 -22.35
C TYR A 298 -2.98 -0.80 -23.72
N MET A 299 -3.54 -1.57 -24.67
CA MET A 299 -3.03 -1.69 -26.04
C MET A 299 -3.21 -0.38 -26.82
N LYS A 300 -4.40 0.25 -26.71
CA LYS A 300 -4.72 1.52 -27.36
C LYS A 300 -3.84 2.67 -26.86
N ALA A 301 -3.53 2.70 -25.57
CA ALA A 301 -2.58 3.64 -24.99
C ALA A 301 -1.12 3.41 -25.46
N GLY A 302 -0.85 2.30 -26.15
CA GLY A 302 0.46 1.96 -26.70
C GLY A 302 1.47 1.50 -25.66
N TYR A 303 1.03 1.14 -24.45
CA TYR A 303 1.94 0.72 -23.38
C TYR A 303 2.67 -0.58 -23.70
N ASN A 304 2.06 -1.44 -24.51
CA ASN A 304 2.68 -2.66 -25.05
C ASN A 304 3.94 -2.42 -25.90
N ARG A 305 4.09 -1.22 -26.46
CA ARG A 305 5.29 -0.81 -27.20
C ARG A 305 6.35 -0.17 -26.30
N ARG A 306 5.93 0.31 -25.12
CA ARG A 306 6.79 1.01 -24.16
C ARG A 306 7.38 0.06 -23.12
N PHE A 307 6.64 -0.96 -22.72
CA PHE A 307 7.05 -1.93 -21.71
C PHE A 307 7.11 -3.32 -22.32
N LYS A 308 7.90 -4.20 -21.70
CA LYS A 308 7.87 -5.62 -22.04
C LYS A 308 6.52 -6.19 -21.60
N THR A 309 5.61 -6.38 -22.55
CA THR A 309 4.26 -6.85 -22.28
C THR A 309 4.08 -8.31 -22.70
N ILE A 310 3.47 -9.10 -21.81
CA ILE A 310 3.01 -10.45 -22.07
C ILE A 310 1.48 -10.44 -21.99
N ILE A 311 0.82 -10.87 -23.07
CA ILE A 311 -0.62 -11.09 -23.04
C ILE A 311 -0.87 -12.49 -22.48
N VAL A 312 -1.75 -12.57 -21.50
CA VAL A 312 -2.15 -13.82 -20.84
C VAL A 312 -3.59 -14.09 -21.27
N ASN A 313 -3.76 -14.95 -22.26
CA ASN A 313 -5.07 -15.37 -22.74
C ASN A 313 -5.77 -16.18 -21.65
N ASN A 314 -7.07 -15.94 -21.50
CA ASN A 314 -7.93 -16.60 -20.55
C ASN A 314 -9.30 -16.87 -21.19
N SER A 315 -9.70 -18.13 -21.35
CA SER A 315 -10.98 -18.53 -21.92
C SER A 315 -12.12 -18.58 -20.89
N ASP A 316 -11.85 -18.53 -19.59
CA ASP A 316 -12.90 -18.54 -18.56
C ASP A 316 -13.37 -17.11 -18.20
N PRO A 317 -14.57 -16.67 -18.62
CA PRO A 317 -15.08 -15.34 -18.30
C PRO A 317 -15.42 -15.16 -16.81
N SER A 318 -15.66 -16.25 -16.07
CA SER A 318 -16.02 -16.25 -14.65
C SER A 318 -14.81 -16.38 -13.71
N GLY A 319 -13.72 -16.97 -14.18
CA GLY A 319 -12.56 -17.33 -13.36
C GLY A 319 -11.24 -17.19 -14.10
N ILE A 320 -10.29 -18.08 -13.82
CA ILE A 320 -9.04 -18.17 -14.57
C ILE A 320 -8.92 -19.62 -15.04
N ASP A 321 -8.74 -19.81 -16.34
CA ASP A 321 -8.51 -21.13 -16.92
C ASP A 321 -7.17 -21.74 -16.48
N ASP A 322 -6.97 -23.04 -16.76
CA ASP A 322 -5.76 -23.76 -16.33
C ASP A 322 -4.46 -23.16 -16.91
N THR A 323 -4.51 -22.60 -18.12
CA THR A 323 -3.35 -22.04 -18.82
C THR A 323 -2.93 -20.72 -18.18
N ALA A 324 -3.87 -19.79 -18.01
CA ALA A 324 -3.65 -18.52 -17.35
C ALA A 324 -3.27 -18.72 -15.87
N HIS A 325 -3.89 -19.68 -15.19
CA HIS A 325 -3.56 -20.03 -13.80
C HIS A 325 -2.14 -20.52 -13.66
N LYS A 326 -1.71 -21.43 -14.56
CA LYS A 326 -0.32 -21.91 -14.60
C LYS A 326 0.66 -20.76 -14.88
N HIS A 327 0.35 -19.90 -15.86
CA HIS A 327 1.19 -18.74 -16.19
C HIS A 327 1.38 -17.82 -14.97
N ILE A 328 0.31 -17.50 -14.25
CA ILE A 328 0.38 -16.64 -13.06
C ILE A 328 1.18 -17.32 -11.95
N LYS A 329 0.98 -18.61 -11.69
CA LYS A 329 1.79 -19.35 -10.70
C LYS A 329 3.28 -19.31 -11.04
N ASP A 330 3.61 -19.56 -12.31
CA ASP A 330 5.00 -19.52 -12.78
C ASP A 330 5.59 -18.11 -12.69
N LEU A 331 4.78 -17.07 -12.93
CA LEU A 331 5.18 -15.66 -12.78
C LEU A 331 5.62 -15.35 -11.33
N PHE A 332 4.81 -15.75 -10.33
CA PHE A 332 5.15 -15.56 -8.92
C PHE A 332 6.40 -16.35 -8.52
N LEU A 333 6.47 -17.63 -8.90
CA LEU A 333 7.64 -18.49 -8.63
C LEU A 333 8.93 -17.95 -9.24
N LYS A 334 8.86 -17.37 -10.44
CA LYS A 334 9.99 -16.71 -11.10
C LYS A 334 10.53 -15.54 -10.27
N GLN A 335 9.68 -14.71 -9.66
CA GLN A 335 10.13 -13.60 -8.83
C GLN A 335 10.76 -14.09 -7.52
N VAL A 336 10.17 -15.11 -6.89
CA VAL A 336 10.76 -15.74 -5.69
C VAL A 336 12.15 -16.30 -5.99
N ARG A 337 12.31 -17.03 -7.10
CA ARG A 337 13.62 -17.55 -7.54
C ARG A 337 14.63 -16.43 -7.80
N TYR A 338 14.21 -15.34 -8.46
CA TYR A 338 15.05 -14.18 -8.70
C TYR A 338 15.54 -13.55 -7.39
N ASN A 339 14.65 -13.37 -6.43
CA ASN A 339 14.97 -12.78 -5.14
C ASN A 339 15.92 -13.67 -4.33
N ASN A 340 15.66 -14.98 -4.28
CA ASN A 340 16.51 -15.92 -3.54
C ASN A 340 17.93 -16.01 -4.11
N ALA A 341 18.10 -15.91 -5.43
CA ALA A 341 19.42 -15.90 -6.06
C ALA A 341 20.25 -14.64 -5.75
N ARG A 342 19.62 -13.58 -5.23
CA ARG A 342 20.27 -12.30 -4.94
C ARG A 342 20.43 -12.02 -3.46
N ARG A 343 19.79 -12.79 -2.57
CA ARG A 343 19.86 -12.59 -1.11
C ARG A 343 21.29 -12.75 -0.60
#